data_AF-A0A0C3NXX9-F1
#
_entry.id   AF-A0A0C3NXX9-F1
#
_cell.length_a   1.000
_cell.length_b   1.000
_cell.length_c   1.000
_cell.angle_alpha   90.00
_cell.angle_beta   90.00
_cell.angle_gamma   90.00
#
_symmetry.space_group_name_H-M   'P 1'
#
loop_
_entity.id
_entity.type
_entity.pdbx_description
1 polymer ?
#
loop_
_entity_poly.entity_id
_entity_poly.type
_entity_poly.pdbx_seq_one_letter_code
_entity_poly.pdbx_strand_id
1 'polypeptide(L)' 'ELSRFITNGRLHCTIDKVHGIVETTRPSIKTVQYEQVVKQGGVLLNFLQRLSKVLY' A
#
# COMPACT_ATOMS: atom_id res chain seq x y z
N GLU A 1 2.72 10.86 19.86
CA GLU A 1 3.44 11.60 18.79
C GLU A 1 4.02 10.73 17.66
N LEU A 2 4.92 9.76 17.88
CA LEU A 2 5.53 8.98 16.78
C LEU A 2 4.51 8.20 15.92
N SER A 3 3.49 7.62 16.55
CA SER A 3 2.41 6.88 15.89
C SER A 3 1.64 7.74 14.87
N ARG A 4 1.47 9.04 15.13
CA ARG A 4 0.79 9.96 14.23
C ARG A 4 1.61 10.26 12.98
N PHE A 5 2.93 10.37 13.12
CA PHE A 5 3.84 10.57 11.98
C PHE A 5 3.94 9.34 11.07
N ILE A 6 3.85 8.15 11.65
CA ILE A 6 3.79 6.87 10.92
C ILE A 6 2.47 6.74 10.17
N THR A 7 1.34 6.99 10.86
CA THR A 7 -0.01 6.88 10.26
C THR A 7 -0.19 7.88 9.12
N ASN A 8 0.35 9.08 9.26
CA ASN A 8 0.34 10.11 8.20
C ASN A 8 1.33 9.82 7.06
N GLY A 9 2.07 8.70 7.09
CA GLY A 9 3.03 8.32 6.07
C GLY A 9 4.24 9.24 5.93
N ARG A 10 4.46 10.16 6.90
CA ARG A 10 5.61 11.08 6.89
C ARG A 10 6.89 10.42 7.41
N LEU A 11 6.74 9.31 8.16
CA LEU A 11 7.83 8.49 8.67
C LEU A 11 7.56 7.04 8.29
N HIS A 12 8.35 6.49 7.36
CA HIS A 12 8.25 5.09 6.94
C HIS A 12 8.94 4.17 7.95
N CYS A 13 8.26 3.86 9.05
CA CYS A 13 8.71 2.88 10.02
C CYS A 13 7.51 2.19 10.68
N THR A 14 7.71 0.96 11.12
CA THR A 14 6.71 0.17 11.84
C THR A 14 7.21 -0.01 13.28
N ILE A 15 6.34 0.24 14.26
CA ILE A 15 6.67 0.02 15.67
C ILE A 15 6.16 -1.36 16.05
N ASP A 16 7.06 -2.26 16.40
CA ASP A 16 6.72 -3.50 17.09
C ASP A 16 6.75 -3.23 18.60
N LYS A 17 5.57 -3.10 19.20
CA LYS A 17 5.42 -2.84 20.64
C LYS A 17 5.75 -4.07 21.50
N VAL A 18 5.68 -5.29 20.96
CA VAL A 18 5.94 -6.53 21.71
C VAL A 18 7.43 -6.73 21.92
N HIS A 19 8.24 -6.47 20.89
CA HIS A 19 9.70 -6.57 20.97
C HIS A 19 10.38 -5.24 21.30
N GLY A 20 9.64 -4.12 21.30
CA GLY A 20 10.19 -2.79 21.58
C GLY A 20 11.10 -2.25 20.46
N ILE A 21 10.96 -2.77 19.24
CA ILE A 21 11.81 -2.46 18.10
C ILE A 21 11.07 -1.53 17.14
N VAL A 22 11.79 -0.58 16.57
CA VAL A 22 11.30 0.27 15.47
C VAL A 22 12.00 -0.15 14.18
N GLU A 23 11.26 -0.81 13.29
CA GLU A 23 11.78 -1.21 11.99
C GLU A 23 11.55 -0.08 10.98
N THR A 24 12.63 0.41 10.35
CA THR A 24 12.52 1.45 9.31
C THR A 24 12.46 0.80 7.95
N THR A 25 11.25 0.56 7.45
CA THR A 25 11.01 0.05 6.10
C THR A 25 11.01 1.22 5.12
N ARG A 26 12.18 1.56 4.56
CA ARG A 26 12.26 2.48 3.42
C ARG A 26 11.85 1.72 2.15
N PRO A 27 10.65 1.95 1.57
CA PRO A 27 10.26 1.25 0.37
C PRO A 27 11.19 1.66 -0.78
N SER A 28 11.72 0.67 -1.49
CA SER A 28 12.54 0.93 -2.66
C SER A 28 11.70 1.55 -3.77
N ILE A 29 12.33 2.33 -4.66
CA ILE A 29 11.64 2.96 -5.81
C ILE A 29 10.91 1.90 -6.65
N LYS A 30 11.51 0.73 -6.85
CA LYS A 30 10.90 -0.38 -7.59
C LYS A 30 9.67 -0.94 -6.89
N THR A 31 9.71 -1.09 -5.56
CA THR A 31 8.57 -1.57 -4.77
C THR A 31 7.39 -0.60 -4.87
N VAL A 32 7.66 0.71 -4.79
CA VAL A 32 6.61 1.74 -4.94
C VAL A 32 5.99 1.70 -6.33
N GLN A 33 6.81 1.61 -7.38
CA GLN A 33 6.32 1.52 -8.76
C GLN A 33 5.49 0.24 -8.98
N TYR A 34 5.94 -0.90 -8.44
CA TYR A 34 5.19 -2.15 -8.50
C TYR A 34 3.82 -2.03 -7.82
N GLU A 35 3.77 -1.50 -6.60
CA GLU A 35 2.50 -1.30 -5.89
C GLU A 35 1.52 -0.39 -6.63
N GLN A 36 2.03 0.66 -7.28
CA GLN A 36 1.21 1.56 -8.10
C GLN A 36 0.58 0.82 -9.29
N VAL A 37 1.38 0.03 -10.02
CA VAL A 37 0.91 -0.75 -11.16
C VAL A 37 -0.14 -1.78 -10.73
N VAL A 38 0.10 -2.49 -9.62
CA VAL A 38 -0.84 -3.48 -9.09
C VAL A 38 -2.17 -2.83 -8.69
N LYS A 39 -2.12 -1.69 -7.99
CA LYS A 39 -3.34 -0.95 -7.60
C LYS A 39 -4.14 -0.48 -8.81
N GLN A 40 -3.47 0.09 -9.81
CA GLN A 40 -4.12 0.52 -11.06
C GLN A 40 -4.71 -0.66 -11.84
N GLY A 41 -3.98 -1.78 -11.91
CA GLY A 41 -4.46 -3.02 -12.52
C GLY A 41 -5.72 -3.56 -11.84
N GLY A 42 -5.77 -3.55 -10.50
CA GLY A 42 -6.96 -3.98 -9.75
C GLY A 42 -8.21 -3.16 -10.06
N VAL A 43 -8.06 -1.84 -10.21
CA VAL A 43 -9.16 -0.94 -10.62
C VAL A 43 -9.66 -1.28 -12.02
N LEU A 44 -8.74 -1.44 -12.98
CA LEU A 44 -9.08 -1.80 -14.36
C LEU A 44 -9.81 -3.14 -14.44
N LEU A 45 -9.31 -4.16 -13.73
CA LEU A 45 -9.93 -5.48 -13.69
C LEU A 45 -11.33 -5.43 -13.08
N ASN A 46 -11.54 -4.63 -12.02
CA ASN A 46 -12.87 -4.43 -11.45
C ASN A 46 -13.85 -3.84 -12.46
N PHE A 47 -13.41 -2.81 -13.22
CA PHE A 47 -14.23 -2.22 -14.27
C PHE A 47 -14.55 -3.23 -15.38
N LEU A 48 -13.57 -3.99 -15.86
CA LEU A 48 -13.77 -5.02 -16.88
C LEU A 48 -14.74 -6.10 -16.38
N GLN A 49 -14.58 -6.57 -15.14
CA GLN A 49 -15.48 -7.54 -14.53
C GLN A 49 -16.91 -7.02 -14.43
N ARG A 50 -17.10 -5.73 -14.08
CA ARG A 50 -18.44 -5.11 -14.04
C ARG A 50 -19.06 -4.99 -15.42
N LEU A 51 -18.30 -4.59 -16.43
CA LEU A 51 -18.77 -4.52 -17.81
C LEU A 51 -19.17 -5.91 -18.33
N SER A 52 -18.36 -6.93 -18.07
CA SER A 52 -18.65 -8.31 -18.46
C SER A 52 -19.96 -8.84 -17.87
N LYS A 53 -20.31 -8.45 -16.64
CA LYS A 53 -21.57 -8.83 -15.97
C LYS A 53 -22.83 -8.12 -16.49
N VAL A 54 -22.66 -7.02 -17.23
CA VAL A 54 -23.77 -6.25 -17.79
C VAL A 54 -24.03 -6.67 -19.24
N LEU A 55 -22.98 -7.07 -19.96
CA LEU A 55 -23.06 -7.49 -21.36
C LEU A 55 -23.48 -8.95 -21.55
N TYR A 56 -23.27 -9.80 -20.54
CA TYR A 56 -23.71 -11.20 -20.47
C TYR A 56 -24.65 -11.37 -19.29
#